data_AF-A0AAP0HNE0-F1
#
_entry.id   AF-A0AAP0HNE0-F1
#
_cell.length_a   1.000
_cell.length_b   1.000
_cell.length_c   1.000
_cell.angle_alpha   90.00
_cell.angle_beta   90.00
_cell.angle_gamma   90.00
#
_symmetry.space_group_name_H-M   'P 1'
#
loop_
_entity.id
_entity.type
_entity.pdbx_description
1 polymer ?
#
loop_
_entity_poly.entity_id
_entity_poly.type
_entity_poly.pdbx_seq_one_letter_code
_entity_poly.pdbx_strand_id
1 'polypeptide(L)'
;MVSIKLDSSNYLLWKLIIVPILKGTRLDGYAFGTKSCPPQFLNESDEANPAFEDWTLKDQMLIAMLINSLSNEISSQMYGSSSSQQLWKEIERQCGSHSKAQAAVYKTSLQTARKDNQSMKDYL
;
A
#
# COMPACT_ATOMS: atom_id res chain seq x y z
N MET A 1 -0.87 -15.73 7.14
CA MET A 1 -1.09 -15.74 5.68
C MET A 1 -2.26 -14.80 5.42
N VAL A 2 -2.08 -13.73 4.64
CA VAL A 2 -3.18 -12.79 4.34
C VAL A 2 -4.10 -13.46 3.33
N SER A 3 -5.39 -13.57 3.62
CA SER A 3 -6.32 -14.35 2.80
C SER A 3 -6.65 -13.70 1.45
N ILE A 4 -6.34 -12.41 1.28
CA ILE A 4 -6.67 -11.63 0.08
C ILE A 4 -5.38 -11.01 -0.45
N LYS A 5 -5.07 -11.28 -1.73
CA LYS A 5 -3.96 -10.62 -2.44
C LYS A 5 -4.45 -9.30 -3.04
N LEU A 6 -3.65 -8.25 -2.93
CA LEU A 6 -3.96 -6.95 -3.54
C LEU A 6 -4.03 -7.07 -5.06
N ASP A 7 -5.13 -6.62 -5.63
CA ASP A 7 -5.31 -6.41 -7.06
C ASP A 7 -5.79 -4.97 -7.30
N SER A 8 -6.02 -4.62 -8.57
CA SER A 8 -6.44 -3.29 -9.00
C SER A 8 -7.82 -2.87 -8.45
N SER A 9 -8.68 -3.82 -8.06
CA SER A 9 -10.06 -3.57 -7.64
C SER A 9 -10.26 -3.56 -6.11
N ASN A 10 -9.38 -4.21 -5.36
CA ASN A 10 -9.65 -4.55 -3.96
C ASN A 10 -8.83 -3.76 -2.92
N TYR A 11 -8.16 -2.67 -3.34
CA TYR A 11 -7.24 -1.89 -2.50
C TYR A 11 -7.80 -1.48 -1.13
N LEU A 12 -9.04 -1.00 -1.06
CA LEU A 12 -9.63 -0.57 0.22
C LEU A 12 -9.82 -1.75 1.18
N LEU A 13 -10.24 -2.91 0.68
CA LEU A 13 -10.42 -4.12 1.48
C LEU A 13 -9.06 -4.68 1.93
N TRP A 14 -8.08 -4.74 1.02
CA TRP A 14 -6.72 -5.15 1.34
C TRP A 14 -6.12 -4.25 2.44
N LYS A 15 -6.26 -2.92 2.31
CA LYS A 15 -5.76 -1.95 3.30
C LYS A 15 -6.45 -2.12 4.66
N LEU A 16 -7.76 -2.39 4.68
CA LEU A 16 -8.52 -2.67 5.90
C LEU A 16 -7.99 -3.89 6.67
N ILE A 17 -7.46 -4.89 5.95
CA ILE A 17 -6.89 -6.12 6.55
C ILE A 17 -5.43 -5.91 6.97
N ILE A 18 -4.61 -5.32 6.11
CA ILE A 18 -3.16 -5.19 6.36
C ILE A 18 -2.87 -4.22 7.50
N VAL A 19 -3.53 -3.06 7.56
CA VAL A 19 -3.21 -2.03 8.57
C VAL A 19 -3.35 -2.56 10.02
N PRO A 20 -4.42 -3.27 10.40
CA PRO A 20 -4.51 -3.92 11.72
C PRO A 20 -3.40 -4.94 11.98
N ILE A 21 -2.98 -5.72 10.96
CA ILE A 21 -1.89 -6.69 11.12
C ILE A 21 -0.57 -5.97 11.40
N LEU A 22 -0.28 -4.88 10.69
CA LEU A 22 0.92 -4.06 10.93
C LEU A 22 0.94 -3.50 12.36
N LYS A 23 -0.19 -2.97 12.84
CA LYS A 23 -0.31 -2.47 14.21
C LYS A 23 -0.19 -3.59 15.24
N GLY A 24 -0.83 -4.74 15.01
CA GLY A 24 -0.77 -5.90 15.90
C GLY A 24 0.65 -6.51 16.01
N THR A 25 1.46 -6.36 14.96
CA THR A 25 2.85 -6.82 14.90
C THR A 25 3.88 -5.72 15.24
N ARG A 26 3.43 -4.48 15.51
CA ARG A 26 4.28 -3.30 15.74
C ARG A 26 5.24 -2.99 14.58
N LEU A 27 4.82 -3.31 13.35
CA LEU A 27 5.55 -3.04 12.12
C LEU A 27 5.05 -1.77 11.39
N ASP A 28 3.96 -1.18 11.86
CA ASP A 28 3.35 0.03 11.31
C ASP A 28 4.31 1.22 11.30
N GLY A 29 5.21 1.32 12.29
CA GLY A 29 6.21 2.39 12.31
C GLY A 29 7.22 2.35 11.16
N TYR A 30 7.51 1.17 10.62
CA TYR A 30 8.38 1.00 9.46
C TYR A 30 7.64 1.38 8.17
N ALA A 31 6.43 0.82 7.96
CA ALA A 31 5.61 1.12 6.77
C ALA A 31 5.24 2.60 6.66
N PHE A 32 4.87 3.25 7.78
CA PHE A 32 4.45 4.65 7.79
C PHE A 32 5.62 5.61 7.97
N GLY A 33 6.82 5.09 8.27
CA GLY A 33 8.04 5.88 8.46
C GLY A 33 8.07 6.72 9.73
N THR A 34 7.27 6.38 10.74
CA THR A 34 7.40 6.99 12.07
C THR A 34 8.61 6.43 12.85
N LYS A 35 9.14 5.28 12.41
CA LYS A 35 10.38 4.69 12.92
C LYS A 35 11.51 4.86 11.91
N SER A 36 12.36 5.86 12.13
CA SER A 36 13.52 6.13 11.30
C SER A 36 14.56 5.00 11.36
N CYS A 37 15.24 4.76 10.24
CA CYS A 37 16.39 3.87 10.18
C CYS A 37 17.56 4.50 10.98
N PRO A 38 18.14 3.78 11.95
CA PRO A 38 19.30 4.28 12.69
C PRO A 38 20.56 4.29 11.80
N PRO A 39 21.62 5.01 12.19
CA PRO A 39 22.88 4.99 11.45
C PRO A 39 23.49 3.59 11.40
N GLN A 40 24.11 3.23 10.28
CA GLN A 40 24.78 1.93 10.10
C GLN A 40 25.97 1.74 11.06
N PHE A 41 26.70 2.82 11.34
CA PHE A 41 27.85 2.83 12.23
C PHE A 41 27.63 3.79 13.39
N LEU A 42 28.14 3.44 14.57
CA LEU A 42 28.02 4.23 15.80
C LEU A 42 28.99 5.43 15.84
N ASN A 43 30.10 5.33 15.12
CA ASN A 43 31.19 6.30 15.12
C ASN A 43 32.00 6.23 13.80
N GLU A 44 32.98 7.12 13.66
CA GLU A 44 33.89 7.20 12.51
C GLU A 44 34.88 6.03 12.42
N SER A 45 34.90 5.13 13.42
CA SER A 45 35.74 3.92 13.42
C SER A 45 35.01 2.71 12.82
N ASP A 46 33.91 2.93 12.11
CA ASP A 46 33.06 1.91 11.47
C ASP A 46 32.57 0.82 12.45
N GLU A 47 32.36 1.19 13.72
CA GLU A 47 31.75 0.29 14.70
C GLU A 47 30.28 0.03 14.30
N ALA A 48 29.95 -1.22 13.98
CA ALA A 48 28.62 -1.62 13.53
C ALA A 48 27.55 -1.33 14.59
N ASN A 49 26.41 -0.78 14.16
CA ASN A 49 25.29 -0.49 15.04
C ASN A 49 24.28 -1.67 15.05
N PRO A 50 24.14 -2.42 16.16
CA PRO A 50 23.18 -3.53 16.24
C PRO A 50 21.73 -3.09 16.00
N ALA A 51 21.39 -1.85 16.36
CA ALA A 51 20.05 -1.31 16.10
C ALA A 51 19.75 -1.15 14.60
N PHE A 52 20.78 -0.92 13.77
CA PHE A 52 20.63 -0.87 12.31
C PHE A 52 20.37 -2.24 11.72
N GLU A 53 21.07 -3.27 12.20
CA GLU A 53 20.84 -4.65 11.77
C GLU A 53 19.43 -5.12 12.16
N ASP A 54 19.03 -4.88 13.41
CA ASP A 54 17.69 -5.21 13.91
C ASP A 54 16.59 -4.47 13.13
N TRP A 55 16.80 -3.18 12.86
CA TRP A 55 15.88 -2.37 12.07
C TRP A 55 15.75 -2.95 10.65
N THR A 56 16.87 -3.24 10.01
CA THR A 56 16.93 -3.77 8.64
C THR A 56 16.24 -5.14 8.56
N LEU A 57 16.49 -6.02 9.52
CA LEU A 57 15.84 -7.33 9.59
C LEU A 57 14.32 -7.18 9.63
N LYS A 58 13.79 -6.29 10.47
CA LYS A 58 12.34 -6.05 10.57
C LYS A 58 11.77 -5.41 9.31
N ASP A 59 12.48 -4.47 8.71
CA ASP A 59 12.09 -3.81 7.46
C ASP A 59 12.01 -4.82 6.29
N GLN A 60 13.01 -5.69 6.14
CA GLN A 60 13.04 -6.71 5.08
C GLN A 60 11.97 -7.78 5.28
N MET A 61 11.70 -8.19 6.53
CA MET A 61 10.57 -9.08 6.84
C MET A 61 9.23 -8.46 6.43
N LEU A 62 9.07 -7.15 6.67
CA LEU A 62 7.87 -6.43 6.28
C LEU A 62 7.73 -6.31 4.76
N ILE A 63 8.82 -6.03 4.04
CA ILE A 63 8.84 -6.04 2.57
C ILE A 63 8.38 -7.41 2.04
N ALA A 64 8.96 -8.50 2.55
CA ALA A 64 8.58 -9.84 2.13
C ALA A 64 7.10 -10.13 2.42
N MET A 65 6.59 -9.73 3.59
CA MET A 65 5.18 -9.86 3.94
C MET A 65 4.27 -9.08 2.99
N LEU A 66 4.61 -7.81 2.71
CA LEU A 66 3.84 -6.96 1.82
C LEU A 66 3.82 -7.57 0.41
N ILE A 67 4.96 -7.93 -0.16
CA ILE A 67 5.04 -8.57 -1.50
C ILE A 67 4.20 -9.84 -1.56
N ASN A 68 4.23 -10.69 -0.52
CA ASN A 68 3.39 -11.91 -0.48
C ASN A 68 1.88 -11.61 -0.42
N SER A 69 1.51 -10.42 0.05
CA SER A 69 0.13 -9.95 0.07
C SER A 69 -0.33 -9.29 -1.23
N LEU A 70 0.53 -9.19 -2.25
CA LEU A 70 0.22 -8.61 -3.56
C LEU A 70 -0.07 -9.72 -4.59
N SER A 71 -0.89 -9.41 -5.59
CA SER A 71 -0.99 -10.24 -6.80
C SER A 71 0.30 -10.14 -7.62
N ASN A 72 0.55 -11.11 -8.51
CA ASN A 72 1.74 -11.09 -9.35
C ASN A 72 1.82 -9.83 -10.24
N GLU A 73 0.66 -9.35 -10.71
CA GLU A 73 0.54 -8.12 -11.51
C GLU A 73 1.05 -6.90 -10.73
N ILE A 74 0.56 -6.70 -9.51
CA ILE A 74 0.99 -5.57 -8.68
C ILE A 74 2.44 -5.75 -8.23
N SER A 75 2.84 -6.96 -7.80
CA SER A 75 4.22 -7.25 -7.39
C SER A 75 5.25 -6.89 -8.46
N SER A 76 4.94 -7.18 -9.72
CA SER A 76 5.83 -6.86 -10.84
C SER A 76 6.08 -5.36 -11.05
N GLN A 77 5.20 -4.51 -10.54
CA GLN A 77 5.32 -3.06 -10.65
C GLN A 77 6.07 -2.45 -9.44
N MET A 78 6.36 -3.26 -8.43
CA MET A 78 6.97 -2.83 -7.16
C MET A 78 8.47 -3.16 -7.07
N TYR A 79 9.06 -3.71 -8.15
CA TYR A 79 10.49 -4.01 -8.20
C TYR A 79 11.33 -2.73 -7.99
N GLY A 80 12.27 -2.79 -7.06
CA GLY A 80 13.19 -1.69 -6.75
C GLY A 80 12.88 -0.89 -5.48
N SER A 81 11.82 -1.23 -4.74
CA SER A 81 11.61 -0.63 -3.41
C SER A 81 12.66 -1.12 -2.41
N SER A 82 13.51 -0.22 -1.91
CA SER A 82 14.61 -0.57 -0.99
C SER A 82 14.20 -0.60 0.48
N SER A 83 13.05 -0.02 0.82
CA SER A 83 12.49 -0.02 2.18
C SER A 83 10.99 -0.32 2.17
N SER A 84 10.49 -0.83 3.29
CA SER A 84 9.05 -1.08 3.46
C SER A 84 8.22 0.20 3.35
N GLN A 85 8.77 1.34 3.77
CA GLN A 85 8.12 2.65 3.64
C GLN A 85 7.95 3.06 2.17
N GLN A 86 8.99 2.85 1.35
CA GLN A 86 8.93 3.15 -0.08
C GLN A 86 7.90 2.24 -0.77
N LEU A 87 7.94 0.94 -0.47
CA LEU A 87 6.98 -0.02 -0.99
C LEU A 87 5.54 0.35 -0.61
N TRP A 88 5.31 0.72 0.65
CA TRP A 88 4.00 1.16 1.12
C TRP A 88 3.49 2.37 0.31
N LYS A 89 4.31 3.42 0.17
CA LYS A 89 3.96 4.61 -0.60
C LYS A 89 3.63 4.29 -2.05
N GLU A 90 4.38 3.39 -2.67
CA GLU A 90 4.17 3.01 -4.06
C GLU A 90 2.86 2.24 -4.26
N ILE A 91 2.53 1.33 -3.33
CA ILE A 91 1.23 0.66 -3.28
C ILE A 91 0.10 1.70 -3.16
N GLU A 92 0.21 2.66 -2.24
CA GLU A 92 -0.81 3.70 -2.05
C GLU A 92 -0.96 4.59 -3.30
N ARG A 93 0.16 4.91 -3.97
CA ARG A 93 0.17 5.72 -5.18
C ARG A 93 -0.53 5.01 -6.34
N GLN A 94 -0.15 3.76 -6.63
CA GLN A 94 -0.69 3.01 -7.77
C GLN A 94 -2.13 2.56 -7.53
N CYS A 95 -2.38 1.85 -6.43
CA CYS A 95 -3.70 1.25 -6.17
C CYS A 95 -4.69 2.27 -5.58
N GLY A 96 -4.21 3.24 -4.81
CA GLY A 96 -5.05 4.31 -4.26
C GLY A 96 -5.52 5.31 -5.32
N SER A 97 -4.70 5.63 -6.34
CA SER A 97 -5.14 6.46 -7.46
C SER A 97 -6.16 5.73 -8.33
N HIS A 98 -5.94 4.45 -8.61
CA HIS A 98 -6.86 3.65 -9.41
C HIS A 98 -8.22 3.46 -8.73
N SER A 99 -8.25 3.18 -7.43
CA SER A 99 -9.49 3.09 -6.65
C SER A 99 -10.29 4.41 -6.66
N LYS A 100 -9.60 5.56 -6.52
CA LYS A 100 -10.25 6.88 -6.61
C LYS A 100 -10.80 7.16 -8.01
N ALA A 101 -10.05 6.81 -9.05
CA ALA A 101 -10.47 6.96 -10.44
C ALA A 101 -11.70 6.11 -10.76
N GLN A 102 -11.70 4.83 -10.37
CA GLN A 102 -12.88 3.96 -10.52
C GLN A 102 -14.10 4.54 -9.81
N ALA A 103 -13.95 4.98 -8.55
CA ALA A 103 -15.06 5.59 -7.80
C ALA A 103 -15.61 6.86 -8.48
N ALA A 104 -14.75 7.67 -9.10
CA ALA A 104 -15.17 8.85 -9.87
C ALA A 104 -15.94 8.44 -11.15
N VAL A 105 -15.45 7.45 -11.90
CA VAL A 105 -16.13 6.92 -13.09
C VAL A 105 -17.52 6.39 -12.75
N TYR A 106 -17.65 5.59 -11.69
CA TYR A 106 -18.96 5.08 -11.25
C TYR A 106 -19.94 6.22 -10.91
N LYS A 107 -19.48 7.27 -10.23
CA LYS A 107 -20.32 8.45 -9.94
C LYS A 107 -20.78 9.14 -11.21
N THR A 108 -19.88 9.34 -12.18
CA THR A 108 -20.21 9.96 -13.46
C THR A 108 -21.22 9.11 -14.23
N SER A 109 -21.01 7.79 -14.33
CA SER A 109 -21.94 6.88 -15.01
C SER A 109 -23.34 6.89 -14.38
N LEU A 110 -23.44 6.95 -13.05
CA LEU A 110 -24.73 7.08 -12.36
C LEU A 110 -25.40 8.43 -12.62
N GLN A 111 -24.62 9.52 -12.68
CA GLN A 111 -25.16 10.84 -13.02
C GLN A 111 -25.65 10.91 -14.47
N THR A 112 -24.90 10.36 -15.41
CA THR A 112 -25.30 10.28 -16.83
C THR A 112 -26.55 9.40 -16.99
N ALA A 113 -26.57 8.20 -16.39
CA ALA A 113 -27.74 7.33 -16.43
C ALA A 113 -29.00 7.99 -15.81
N ARG A 114 -28.83 8.78 -14.74
CA ARG A 114 -29.93 9.56 -14.17
C ARG A 114 -30.40 10.68 -15.10
N LYS A 115 -29.49 11.38 -15.78
CA LYS A 115 -29.81 12.43 -16.76
C LYS A 115 -30.51 11.87 -17.99
N ASP A 116 -30.06 10.74 -18.53
CA ASP A 116 -30.71 10.08 -19.66
C ASP A 116 -32.13 9.60 -19.31
N ASN A 117 -32.30 9.07 -18.10
CA ASN A 117 -33.62 8.64 -17.61
C ASN A 117 -34.54 9.81 -17.23
N GLN A 118 -33.99 11.01 -16.96
CA GLN A 118 -34.78 12.25 -16.85
C GLN A 118 -35.14 12.80 -18.23
N SER A 119 -34.19 12.82 -19.16
CA SER A 119 -34.43 13.25 -20.55
C SER A 119 -35.51 12.41 -21.22
N MET A 120 -35.55 11.08 -21.01
CA MET A 120 -36.61 10.23 -21.58
C MET A 120 -38.00 10.47 -20.97
N LYS A 121 -38.09 10.96 -19.72
CA LYS A 121 -39.37 11.27 -19.07
C LYS A 121 -39.95 12.62 -19.50
N ASP A 122 -39.13 13.51 -20.04
CA ASP A 122 -39.55 14.80 -20.57
C ASP A 122 -40.13 14.71 -22.00
N TYR A 123 -40.21 13.51 -22.59
CA TYR A 123 -40.72 13.26 -23.95
C TYR A 123 -42.07 12.52 -24.02
N LEU A 124 -42.85 12.46 -22.93
CA LEU A 124 -44.22 11.91 -22.91
C LEU A 124 -45.22 12.95 -22.42
#